data_AF-A0A2T7DJG2-F1
#
_entry.id   AF-A0A2T7DJG2-F1
#
_cell.length_a   1.000
_cell.length_b   1.000
_cell.length_c   1.000
_cell.angle_alpha   90.00
_cell.angle_beta   90.00
_cell.angle_gamma   90.00
#
_symmetry.space_group_name_H-M   'P 1'
#
loop_
_entity.id
_entity.type
_entity.pdbx_description
1 polymer ?
#
loop_
_entity_poly.entity_id
_entity_poly.type
_entity_poly.pdbx_seq_one_letter_code
_entity_poly.pdbx_strand_id
1 'polypeptide(L)'
;MTDDYESSSDDDDEFIIAAAQIVQSASHIRKKPGGSIPGRTYKYRNREEGHARLYQDYLSENPTYGPTDFRRRLILFDCSS
;
A
#
# COMPACT_ATOMS: atom_id res chain seq x y z
N MET A 1 -18.75 64.75 10.13
CA MET A 1 -18.53 64.60 8.68
C MET A 1 -17.03 64.47 8.45
N THR A 2 -16.56 63.23 8.33
CA THR A 2 -15.42 62.85 7.48
C THR A 2 -15.60 61.36 7.21
N ASP A 3 -15.83 61.05 5.93
CA ASP A 3 -15.87 59.72 5.36
C ASP A 3 -14.43 59.29 5.06
N ASP A 4 -13.98 58.19 5.64
CA ASP A 4 -12.73 57.53 5.26
C ASP A 4 -13.05 56.04 5.05
N TYR A 5 -13.60 55.73 3.87
CA TYR A 5 -13.72 54.36 3.35
C TYR A 5 -12.36 53.98 2.75
N GLU A 6 -11.49 53.43 3.59
CA GLU A 6 -10.25 52.77 3.19
C GLU A 6 -10.45 51.27 3.48
N SER A 7 -10.85 50.50 2.46
CA SER A 7 -9.95 49.59 1.73
C SER A 7 -9.25 48.63 2.69
N SER A 8 -9.54 47.34 2.74
CA SER A 8 -9.33 46.37 1.66
C SER A 8 -9.78 45.00 2.19
N SER A 9 -10.26 44.11 1.31
CA SER A 9 -10.75 42.76 1.61
C SER A 9 -9.81 41.95 2.54
N ASP A 10 -10.13 41.87 3.84
CA ASP A 10 -9.33 41.17 4.88
C ASP A 10 -9.87 39.76 5.20
N ASP A 11 -10.93 39.31 4.51
CA ASP A 11 -11.57 38.02 4.80
C ASP A 11 -10.73 36.83 4.27
N ASP A 12 -10.04 37.01 3.13
CA ASP A 12 -9.17 35.98 2.55
C ASP A 12 -7.83 35.87 3.28
N ASP A 13 -7.29 37.00 3.77
CA ASP A 13 -6.04 37.02 4.53
C ASP A 13 -6.23 36.38 5.92
N GLU A 14 -7.37 36.58 6.56
CA GLU A 14 -7.73 35.89 7.80
C GLU A 14 -7.82 34.36 7.60
N PHE A 15 -8.39 33.91 6.47
CA PHE A 15 -8.45 32.48 6.11
C PHE A 15 -7.05 31.89 5.84
N ILE A 16 -6.17 32.64 5.15
CA ILE A 16 -4.79 32.23 4.87
C ILE A 16 -3.99 32.12 6.17
N ILE A 17 -4.13 33.08 7.10
CA ILE A 17 -3.46 33.06 8.41
C ILE A 17 -3.94 31.85 9.22
N ALA A 18 -5.25 31.61 9.29
CA ALA A 18 -5.82 30.47 9.99
C ALA A 18 -5.32 29.14 9.41
N ALA A 19 -5.30 29.00 8.09
CA ALA A 19 -4.79 27.81 7.40
C ALA A 19 -3.30 27.58 7.71
N ALA A 20 -2.48 28.64 7.67
CA ALA A 20 -1.07 28.58 8.00
C ALA A 20 -0.83 28.13 9.45
N GLN A 21 -1.63 28.61 10.40
CA GLN A 21 -1.56 28.22 11.81
C GLN A 21 -1.91 26.74 12.04
N ILE A 22 -2.91 26.22 11.31
CA ILE A 22 -3.27 24.80 11.35
C ILE A 22 -2.14 23.91 10.82
N VAL A 23 -1.53 24.29 9.69
CA VAL A 23 -0.40 23.55 9.11
C VAL A 23 0.83 23.57 10.02
N GLN A 24 1.14 24.74 10.61
CA GLN A 24 2.27 24.89 11.53
C GLN A 24 2.08 24.08 12.82
N SER A 25 0.90 24.11 13.40
CA SER A 25 0.58 23.32 14.62
C SER A 25 0.61 21.82 14.35
N ALA A 26 0.15 21.37 13.17
CA ALA A 26 0.29 19.97 12.75
C ALA A 26 1.76 19.53 12.58
N SER A 27 2.63 20.43 12.11
CA SER A 27 4.06 20.14 11.88
C SER A 27 4.88 19.96 13.17
N HIS A 28 4.46 20.59 14.29
CA HIS A 28 5.09 20.46 15.60
C HIS A 28 4.84 19.09 16.28
N ILE A 29 3.96 18.25 15.71
CA ILE A 29 3.64 16.90 16.19
C ILE A 29 4.42 15.83 15.38
N ARG A 30 5.54 16.18 14.75
CA ARG A 30 6.33 15.20 13.98
C ARG A 30 7.27 14.41 14.89
N LYS A 31 6.83 13.21 15.31
CA LYS A 31 7.65 12.25 16.08
C LYS A 31 8.80 11.69 15.23
N LYS A 32 10.00 11.56 15.83
CA LYS A 32 11.14 10.83 15.23
C LYS A 32 10.79 9.34 15.06
N PRO A 33 11.16 8.68 13.95
CA PRO A 33 10.91 7.24 13.78
C PRO A 33 11.82 6.39 14.70
N GLY A 34 11.23 5.42 15.41
CA GLY A 34 11.90 4.57 16.42
C GLY A 34 12.68 3.37 15.85
N GLY A 35 13.69 2.89 16.57
CA GLY A 35 14.57 1.76 16.18
C GLY A 35 13.99 0.35 16.45
N SER A 36 14.79 -0.71 16.22
CA SER A 36 14.35 -2.12 16.33
C SER A 36 14.27 -2.64 17.77
N ILE A 37 13.16 -3.31 18.10
CA ILE A 37 12.84 -3.82 19.45
C ILE A 37 13.50 -5.21 19.64
N PRO A 38 14.38 -5.41 20.66
CA PRO A 38 14.90 -6.74 20.99
C PRO A 38 13.77 -7.65 21.52
N GLY A 39 13.74 -8.93 21.07
CA GLY A 39 12.70 -9.91 21.44
C GLY A 39 11.89 -10.53 20.28
N ARG A 40 12.40 -10.52 19.05
CA ARG A 40 11.67 -11.05 17.89
C ARG A 40 11.54 -12.58 17.92
N THR A 41 10.33 -13.06 18.15
CA THR A 41 9.91 -14.47 18.04
C THR A 41 9.56 -14.85 16.60
N TYR A 42 9.87 -16.08 16.20
CA TYR A 42 9.52 -16.62 14.89
C TYR A 42 8.00 -16.81 14.78
N LYS A 43 7.40 -16.22 13.74
CA LYS A 43 5.98 -16.32 13.42
C LYS A 43 5.76 -17.39 12.35
N TYR A 44 4.71 -18.18 12.51
CA TYR A 44 4.24 -19.12 11.51
C TYR A 44 3.79 -18.37 10.25
N ARG A 45 4.36 -18.71 9.07
CA ARG A 45 4.20 -17.96 7.80
C ARG A 45 3.37 -18.69 6.75
N ASN A 46 2.43 -19.55 7.15
CA ASN A 46 1.55 -20.26 6.22
C ASN A 46 2.32 -20.99 5.12
N ARG A 47 3.31 -21.82 5.51
CA ARG A 47 4.10 -22.60 4.55
C ARG A 47 3.22 -23.48 3.64
N GLU A 48 2.06 -23.88 4.16
CA GLU A 48 1.03 -24.63 3.45
C GLU A 48 0.40 -23.85 2.29
N GLU A 49 0.24 -22.54 2.43
CA GLU A 49 -0.29 -21.71 1.35
C GLU A 49 0.75 -21.54 0.23
N GLY A 50 2.02 -21.38 0.60
CA GLY A 50 3.13 -21.42 -0.36
C GLY A 50 3.16 -22.74 -1.14
N HIS A 51 2.87 -23.86 -0.47
CA HIS A 51 2.73 -25.17 -1.09
C HIS A 51 1.52 -25.25 -2.03
N ALA A 52 0.37 -24.70 -1.64
CA ALA A 52 -0.81 -24.64 -2.50
C ALA A 52 -0.54 -23.86 -3.80
N ARG A 53 0.20 -22.75 -3.71
CA ARG A 53 0.59 -21.97 -4.89
C ARG A 53 1.49 -22.74 -5.84
N LEU A 54 2.49 -23.46 -5.30
CA LEU A 54 3.35 -24.33 -6.11
C LEU A 54 2.55 -25.42 -6.83
N TYR A 55 1.56 -26.00 -6.15
CA TYR A 55 0.66 -26.96 -6.78
C TYR A 55 -0.13 -26.34 -7.93
N GLN A 56 -0.70 -25.14 -7.74
CA GLN A 56 -1.40 -24.41 -8.79
C GLN A 56 -0.52 -24.11 -9.99
N ASP A 57 0.70 -23.62 -9.77
CA ASP A 57 1.59 -23.18 -10.84
C ASP A 57 2.09 -24.31 -11.73
N TYR A 58 2.27 -25.52 -11.17
CA TYR A 58 2.93 -26.63 -11.87
C TYR A 58 2.07 -27.87 -12.09
N LEU A 59 1.22 -28.24 -11.13
CA LEU A 59 0.61 -29.56 -11.01
C LEU A 59 -0.92 -29.53 -11.18
N SER A 60 -1.54 -28.35 -11.24
CA SER A 60 -2.97 -28.19 -11.44
C SER A 60 -3.40 -28.36 -12.90
N GLU A 61 -4.71 -28.47 -13.12
CA GLU A 61 -5.34 -28.72 -14.42
C GLU A 61 -5.18 -27.57 -15.43
N ASN A 62 -5.10 -26.32 -14.94
CA ASN A 62 -4.73 -25.14 -15.72
C ASN A 62 -3.50 -24.49 -15.08
N PRO A 63 -2.29 -25.06 -15.29
CA PRO A 63 -1.11 -24.60 -14.59
C PRO A 63 -0.60 -23.29 -15.19
N THR A 64 -0.14 -22.40 -14.32
CA THR A 64 0.41 -21.09 -14.70
C THR A 64 1.56 -21.20 -15.70
N TYR A 65 2.41 -22.24 -15.58
CA TYR A 65 3.51 -22.50 -16.52
C TYR A 65 3.15 -23.58 -17.53
N GLY A 66 3.22 -23.21 -18.81
CA GLY A 66 2.93 -24.09 -19.93
C GLY A 66 4.08 -25.05 -20.28
N PRO A 67 3.88 -25.96 -21.24
CA PRO A 67 4.89 -26.93 -21.68
C PRO A 67 6.13 -26.29 -22.34
N THR A 68 6.02 -25.03 -22.76
CA THR A 68 7.13 -24.22 -23.29
C THR A 68 8.06 -23.73 -22.20
N ASP A 69 7.49 -23.35 -21.07
CA ASP A 69 8.21 -22.82 -19.92
C ASP A 69 8.78 -23.96 -19.07
N PHE A 70 8.11 -25.12 -19.06
CA PHE A 70 8.52 -26.28 -18.28
C PHE A 70 8.13 -27.61 -18.96
N ARG A 71 9.14 -28.46 -19.27
CA ARG A 71 8.92 -29.79 -19.90
C ARG A 71 8.51 -30.85 -18.86
N ARG A 72 7.22 -31.19 -18.78
CA ARG A 72 6.66 -32.28 -17.97
C ARG A 72 6.83 -33.62 -18.70
N ARG A 73 7.39 -34.66 -18.05
CA ARG A 73 7.64 -35.99 -18.67
C ARG A 73 6.54 -37.04 -18.42
N LEU A 74 5.50 -36.68 -17.67
CA LEU A 74 4.33 -37.51 -17.36
C LEU A 74 3.09 -36.83 -17.97
N ILE A 75 2.28 -37.55 -18.74
CA ILE A 75 1.13 -37.00 -19.51
C ILE A 75 -0.16 -37.75 -19.11
N LEU A 76 -1.20 -37.03 -18.67
CA LEU A 76 -2.59 -37.49 -18.49
C LEU A 76 -3.43 -36.87 -19.63
N PHE A 77 -4.24 -37.65 -20.36
CA PHE A 77 -4.96 -37.22 -21.57
C PHE A 77 -6.44 -36.89 -21.29
N ASP A 78 -6.94 -35.74 -21.77
CA ASP A 78 -8.38 -35.43 -21.90
C ASP A 78 -8.91 -35.69 -23.33
N CYS A 79 -10.17 -36.12 -23.43
CA CYS A 79 -10.84 -36.51 -24.69
C CYS A 79 -11.72 -35.36 -25.21
N SER A 80 -11.69 -35.07 -26.51
CA SER A 80 -12.54 -34.04 -27.15
C SER A 80 -13.11 -34.49 -28.51
N SER A 81 -14.44 -34.59 -28.60
CA SER A 81 -15.31 -33.91 -29.58
C SER A 81 -16.77 -34.00 -29.15
#